data_AF-A0A497M0E4-F1
#
_entry.id   AF-A0A497M0E4-F1
#
_cell.length_a   1.000
_cell.length_b   1.000
_cell.length_c   1.000
_cell.angle_alpha   90.00
_cell.angle_beta   90.00
_cell.angle_gamma   90.00
#
_symmetry.space_group_name_H-M   'P 1'
#
loop_
_entity.id
_entity.type
_entity.pdbx_description
1 polymer ?
#
loop_
_entity_poly.entity_id
_entity_poly.type
_entity_poly.pdbx_seq_one_letter_code
_entity_poly.pdbx_strand_id
1 'polypeptide(L)'
;MGPRFKMVQTRLDDYSKTKHPEEKEAEALPFTETIEKERTKRVFPPVAPENLPPSYFVSATYDGKIRKALIKLYEPTSARIYFWYDNTGHKPYCLTNLSPYELEKIDRVVRHPGFDHAEIVEKFDPLLDKNVKVTKVVAKDPLAIGGRARGCLRDIIPEEFPKVSEVPVSRDEIKVWEAKIKYYQSYIYDRNLWPGMIYEVKNGSLVPKKVEQAERMVKQICETFKKATAEELQYIEHWARLLEYPAPKFRRVALDIEVYLPIPTMMPDSREAASQDVCISLYG
;
A
#
# COMPACT_ATOMS: atom_id res chain seq x y z
N MET A 1 -49.81 64.99 -11.09
CA MET A 1 -48.41 64.80 -11.55
C MET A 1 -47.50 64.88 -10.32
N GLY A 2 -47.06 63.74 -9.80
CA GLY A 2 -46.19 63.69 -8.62
C GLY A 2 -44.70 63.86 -8.97
N PRO A 3 -43.87 64.42 -8.08
CA PRO A 3 -42.45 64.64 -8.35
C PRO A 3 -41.66 63.32 -8.33
N ARG A 4 -40.88 63.08 -9.39
CA ARG A 4 -39.91 61.97 -9.49
C ARG A 4 -38.69 62.27 -8.61
N PHE A 5 -38.52 61.51 -7.52
CA PHE A 5 -37.25 61.43 -6.81
C PHE A 5 -36.26 60.60 -7.64
N LYS A 6 -35.18 61.24 -8.12
CA LYS A 6 -34.01 60.53 -8.66
C LYS A 6 -33.21 59.97 -7.48
N MET A 7 -33.21 58.66 -7.31
CA MET A 7 -32.34 57.97 -6.37
C MET A 7 -30.93 57.92 -6.98
N VAL A 8 -29.97 58.59 -6.35
CA VAL A 8 -28.55 58.52 -6.74
C VAL A 8 -28.03 57.19 -6.22
N GLN A 9 -27.67 56.28 -7.12
CA GLN A 9 -27.15 54.96 -6.78
C GLN A 9 -25.63 55.08 -6.63
N THR A 10 -25.16 55.18 -5.38
CA THR A 10 -23.73 55.21 -5.02
C THR A 10 -23.11 53.85 -5.36
N ARG A 11 -21.95 53.83 -6.03
CA ARG A 11 -21.27 52.58 -6.39
C ARG A 11 -20.59 51.99 -5.16
N LEU A 12 -20.48 50.67 -5.09
CA LEU A 12 -19.87 49.95 -3.97
C LEU A 12 -18.41 50.42 -3.72
N ASP A 13 -17.72 50.87 -4.78
CA ASP A 13 -16.36 51.38 -4.76
C ASP A 13 -16.21 52.70 -3.96
N ASP A 14 -17.30 53.46 -3.77
CA ASP A 14 -17.26 54.71 -2.99
C ASP A 14 -17.15 54.44 -1.47
N TYR A 15 -17.37 53.20 -1.03
CA TYR A 15 -17.23 52.77 0.37
C TYR A 15 -15.85 52.18 0.70
N SER A 16 -14.97 51.94 -0.28
CA SER A 16 -13.70 51.21 -0.08
C SER A 16 -12.47 52.09 0.17
N LYS A 17 -12.64 53.36 0.58
CA LYS A 17 -11.50 54.18 1.04
C LYS A 17 -11.12 53.87 2.49
N THR A 18 -10.66 52.64 2.72
CA THR A 18 -9.91 52.30 3.94
C THR A 18 -8.44 52.61 3.69
N LYS A 19 -7.90 53.60 4.42
CA LYS A 19 -6.46 53.82 4.53
C LYS A 19 -5.80 52.51 4.93
N HIS A 20 -4.75 52.09 4.21
CA HIS A 20 -3.89 50.99 4.63
C HIS A 20 -3.45 51.24 6.09
N PRO A 21 -3.79 50.34 7.04
CA PRO A 21 -3.08 50.31 8.31
C PRO A 21 -1.63 49.95 7.98
N GLU A 22 -0.68 50.65 8.57
CA GLU A 22 0.72 50.23 8.59
C GLU A 22 0.79 48.75 8.95
N GLU A 23 1.61 47.99 8.22
CA GLU A 23 1.89 46.58 8.47
C GLU A 23 2.36 46.43 9.92
N LYS A 24 1.45 46.04 10.81
CA LYS A 24 1.83 45.44 12.08
C LYS A 24 2.18 44.00 11.77
N GLU A 25 3.44 43.65 12.01
CA GLU A 25 3.85 42.24 12.12
C GLU A 25 2.83 41.52 12.99
N ALA A 26 2.15 40.54 12.41
CA ALA A 26 1.25 39.68 13.15
C ALA A 26 2.09 38.87 14.14
N GLU A 27 2.08 39.27 15.42
CA GLU A 27 2.66 38.46 16.48
C GLU A 27 2.05 37.07 16.43
N ALA A 28 2.91 36.07 16.23
CA ALA A 28 2.51 34.67 16.23
C ALA A 28 1.79 34.37 17.55
N LEU A 29 0.59 33.80 17.45
CA LEU A 29 -0.13 33.35 18.63
C LEU A 29 0.75 32.33 19.39
N PRO A 30 0.75 32.31 20.73
CA PRO A 30 1.56 31.36 21.50
C PRO A 30 1.26 29.88 21.15
N PHE A 31 0.09 29.61 20.56
CA PHE A 31 -0.26 28.31 19.98
C PHE A 31 0.57 27.95 18.73
N THR A 32 0.84 28.91 17.85
CA THR A 32 1.68 28.69 16.65
C THR A 32 3.15 28.46 17.02
N GLU A 33 3.68 29.17 18.02
CA GLU A 33 5.05 28.93 18.51
C GLU A 33 5.21 27.58 19.22
N THR A 34 4.17 27.10 19.92
CA THR A 34 4.20 25.78 20.58
C THR A 34 4.15 24.64 19.58
N ILE A 35 3.41 24.79 18.47
CA ILE A 35 3.43 23.85 17.34
C ILE A 35 4.81 23.81 16.66
N GLU A 36 5.48 24.96 16.51
CA GLU A 36 6.81 25.02 15.90
C GLU A 36 7.91 24.40 16.77
N LYS A 37 7.85 24.59 18.09
CA LYS A 37 8.84 24.01 19.03
C LYS A 37 8.67 22.49 19.20
N GLU A 38 7.48 21.93 18.99
CA GLU A 38 7.26 20.48 19.02
C GLU A 38 7.57 19.74 17.72
N ARG A 39 7.90 20.45 16.62
CA ARG A 39 8.40 19.86 15.37
C ARG A 39 9.84 19.34 15.50
N THR A 40 10.11 18.52 16.51
CA THR A 40 10.96 17.35 16.23
C THR A 40 10.33 16.64 15.04
N LYS A 41 11.11 16.38 13.97
CA LYS A 41 10.67 15.65 12.77
C LYS A 41 10.23 14.22 13.17
N ARG A 42 9.08 14.09 13.83
CA ARG A 42 8.46 12.81 14.11
C ARG A 42 8.06 12.28 12.75
N VAL A 43 8.72 11.20 12.32
CA VAL A 43 8.29 10.42 11.17
C VAL A 43 6.87 9.97 11.49
N PHE A 44 5.91 10.66 10.90
CA PHE A 44 4.49 10.36 11.03
C PHE A 44 4.10 9.52 9.83
N PRO A 45 3.48 8.35 10.00
CA PRO A 45 3.16 7.63 11.25
C PRO A 45 4.39 6.99 11.97
N PRO A 46 4.32 6.79 13.30
CA PRO A 46 5.41 6.19 14.08
C PRO A 46 5.68 4.72 13.72
N VAL A 47 6.92 4.28 13.90
CA VAL A 47 7.28 2.86 13.83
C VAL A 47 6.63 2.11 14.99
N ALA A 48 6.14 0.89 14.74
CA ALA A 48 5.57 0.03 15.76
C ALA A 48 6.62 -0.31 16.83
N PRO A 49 6.29 -0.22 18.12
CA PRO A 49 7.16 -0.69 19.20
C PRO A 49 7.35 -2.20 19.12
N GLU A 50 8.34 -2.74 19.85
CA GLU A 50 8.56 -4.19 19.95
C GLU A 50 7.33 -4.95 20.47
N ASN A 51 6.52 -4.29 21.30
CA ASN A 51 5.26 -4.83 21.78
C ASN A 51 4.14 -3.83 21.50
N LEU A 52 3.32 -4.11 20.49
CA LEU A 52 2.16 -3.31 20.11
C LEU A 52 0.90 -4.13 20.43
N PRO A 53 -0.09 -3.55 21.14
CA PRO A 53 -1.34 -4.23 21.45
C PRO A 53 -2.15 -4.56 20.18
N PRO A 54 -3.21 -5.37 20.31
CA PRO A 54 -4.07 -5.75 19.19
C PRO A 54 -4.46 -4.56 18.31
N SER A 55 -4.05 -4.63 17.05
CA SER A 55 -4.14 -3.58 16.04
C SER A 55 -4.61 -4.17 14.72
N TYR A 56 -5.36 -3.38 13.96
CA TYR A 56 -5.95 -3.79 12.70
C TYR A 56 -4.97 -3.63 11.55
N PHE A 57 -4.80 -4.67 10.74
CA PHE A 57 -4.00 -4.59 9.53
C PHE A 57 -4.74 -3.78 8.45
N VAL A 58 -4.39 -2.51 8.27
CA VAL A 58 -5.08 -1.59 7.35
C VAL A 58 -4.59 -1.74 5.91
N SER A 59 -3.27 -1.73 5.71
CA SER A 59 -2.68 -1.84 4.38
C SER A 59 -1.20 -2.19 4.45
N ALA A 60 -0.65 -2.72 3.37
CA ALA A 60 0.78 -2.97 3.23
C ALA A 60 1.35 -2.19 2.05
N THR A 61 2.64 -1.90 2.13
CA THR A 61 3.43 -1.28 1.07
C THR A 61 4.87 -1.81 1.12
N TYR A 62 5.74 -1.24 0.30
CA TYR A 62 7.17 -1.51 0.29
C TYR A 62 7.94 -0.22 0.54
N ASP A 63 8.91 -0.27 1.46
CA ASP A 63 9.86 0.82 1.65
C ASP A 63 11.16 0.49 0.92
N GLY A 64 11.39 1.20 -0.19
CA GLY A 64 12.58 1.00 -1.04
C GLY A 64 13.90 1.46 -0.42
N LYS A 65 13.88 2.33 0.61
CA LYS A 65 15.10 2.80 1.27
C LYS A 65 15.70 1.70 2.14
N ILE A 66 14.85 1.04 2.92
CA ILE A 66 15.25 -0.07 3.80
C ILE A 66 15.04 -1.45 3.16
N ARG A 67 14.42 -1.49 1.97
CA ARG A 67 14.13 -2.68 1.16
C ARG A 67 13.28 -3.74 1.84
N LYS A 68 12.23 -3.33 2.56
CA LYS A 68 11.36 -4.23 3.34
C LYS A 68 9.89 -3.99 3.07
N ALA A 69 9.08 -5.03 3.25
CA ALA A 69 7.63 -4.86 3.35
C ALA A 69 7.30 -4.04 4.61
N LEU A 70 6.30 -3.18 4.48
CA LEU A 70 5.82 -2.29 5.53
C LEU A 70 4.32 -2.52 5.71
N ILE A 71 3.91 -2.91 6.92
CA ILE A 71 2.50 -3.08 7.30
C ILE A 71 2.07 -1.86 8.13
N LYS A 72 0.91 -1.31 7.77
CA LYS A 72 0.24 -0.26 8.53
C LYS A 72 -0.79 -0.88 9.47
N LEU A 73 -0.58 -0.70 10.77
CA LEU A 73 -1.42 -1.23 11.84
C LEU A 73 -2.18 -0.09 12.51
N TYR A 74 -3.51 -0.14 12.51
CA TYR A 74 -4.34 0.81 13.25
C TYR A 74 -4.61 0.28 14.66
N GLU A 75 -4.06 0.95 15.66
CA GLU A 75 -4.28 0.61 17.06
C GLU A 75 -5.53 1.36 17.56
N PRO A 76 -6.60 0.63 17.95
CA PRO A 76 -7.92 1.20 18.17
C PRO A 76 -8.03 2.07 19.43
N THR A 77 -7.23 1.84 20.48
CA THR A 77 -7.33 2.61 21.75
C THR A 77 -6.72 4.00 21.61
N SER A 78 -5.53 4.10 21.00
CA SER A 78 -4.88 5.38 20.71
C SER A 78 -5.35 6.04 19.41
N ALA A 79 -6.13 5.31 18.59
CA ALA A 79 -6.60 5.74 17.27
C ALA A 79 -5.46 6.22 16.35
N ARG A 80 -4.33 5.49 16.37
CA ARG A 80 -3.11 5.80 15.61
C ARG A 80 -2.74 4.67 14.67
N ILE A 81 -2.11 5.03 13.55
CA ILE A 81 -1.47 4.08 12.65
C ILE A 81 0.00 3.92 13.06
N TYR A 82 0.47 2.69 13.15
CA TYR A 82 1.86 2.30 13.38
C TYR A 82 2.42 1.58 12.16
N PHE A 83 3.70 1.79 11.91
CA PHE A 83 4.46 1.18 10.82
C PHE A 83 5.28 0.00 11.33
N TRP A 84 4.88 -1.21 10.96
CA TRP A 84 5.64 -2.43 11.27
C TRP A 84 6.41 -2.88 10.03
N TYR A 85 7.72 -3.05 10.18
CA TYR A 85 8.61 -3.46 9.08
C TYR A 85 8.91 -4.95 9.15
N ASP A 86 8.97 -5.58 7.98
CA ASP A 86 9.27 -7.00 7.90
C ASP A 86 10.63 -7.36 8.53
N ASN A 87 10.62 -8.44 9.29
CA ASN A 87 11.77 -9.04 9.94
C ASN A 87 12.03 -10.49 9.50
N THR A 88 11.28 -11.05 8.53
CA THR A 88 11.49 -12.43 8.05
C THR A 88 12.49 -12.56 6.91
N GLY A 89 12.93 -11.43 6.34
CA GLY A 89 13.88 -11.45 5.22
C GLY A 89 13.22 -11.85 3.90
N HIS A 90 11.91 -11.65 3.77
CA HIS A 90 11.20 -11.93 2.53
C HIS A 90 11.75 -11.02 1.42
N LYS A 91 11.93 -11.56 0.22
CA LYS A 91 12.49 -10.86 -0.94
C LYS A 91 11.58 -11.01 -2.15
N PRO A 92 11.54 -10.01 -3.06
CA PRO A 92 10.78 -10.10 -4.30
C PRO A 92 11.32 -11.22 -5.18
N TYR A 93 10.43 -11.90 -5.91
CA TYR A 93 10.82 -12.98 -6.80
C TYR A 93 9.85 -13.12 -7.99
N CYS A 94 10.26 -13.89 -8.99
CA CYS A 94 9.37 -14.49 -10.00
C CYS A 94 9.71 -15.96 -10.19
N LEU A 95 8.82 -16.71 -10.83
CA LEU A 95 9.02 -18.13 -11.11
C LEU A 95 9.27 -18.34 -12.61
N THR A 96 10.02 -19.38 -12.97
CA THR A 96 10.24 -19.76 -14.36
C THR A 96 10.40 -21.28 -14.52
N ASN A 97 10.09 -21.79 -15.72
CA ASN A 97 10.31 -23.20 -16.09
C ASN A 97 11.77 -23.52 -16.42
N LEU A 98 12.63 -22.50 -16.56
CA LEU A 98 14.06 -22.71 -16.75
C LEU A 98 14.70 -23.18 -15.45
N SER A 99 15.68 -24.07 -15.54
CA SER A 99 16.52 -24.51 -14.43
C SER A 99 17.50 -23.40 -14.00
N PRO A 100 18.07 -23.48 -12.78
CA PRO A 100 19.11 -22.55 -12.35
C PRO A 100 20.32 -22.51 -13.29
N TYR A 101 20.74 -23.66 -13.83
CA TYR A 101 21.84 -23.77 -14.79
C TYR A 101 21.54 -23.04 -16.11
N GLU A 102 20.32 -23.14 -16.60
CA GLU A 102 19.88 -22.40 -17.80
C GLU A 102 19.87 -20.89 -17.56
N LEU A 103 19.47 -20.44 -16.36
CA LEU A 103 19.52 -19.04 -15.98
C LEU A 103 20.95 -18.51 -15.87
N GLU A 104 21.90 -19.32 -15.41
CA GLU A 104 23.32 -18.96 -15.32
C GLU A 104 23.94 -18.66 -16.69
N LYS A 105 23.45 -19.29 -17.76
CA LYS A 105 23.87 -19.00 -19.15
C LYS A 105 23.42 -17.61 -19.63
N ILE A 106 22.43 -17.01 -18.98
CA ILE A 106 21.91 -15.69 -19.36
C ILE A 106 22.69 -14.60 -18.64
N ASP A 107 23.78 -14.11 -19.25
CA ASP A 107 24.64 -13.05 -18.70
C ASP A 107 23.84 -11.83 -18.21
N ARG A 108 22.78 -11.44 -18.93
CA ARG A 108 21.91 -10.31 -18.56
C ARG A 108 21.08 -10.55 -17.30
N VAL A 109 20.84 -11.80 -16.90
CA VAL A 109 20.19 -12.16 -15.63
C VAL A 109 21.22 -12.16 -14.50
N VAL A 110 22.32 -12.89 -14.66
CA VAL A 110 23.34 -13.06 -13.61
C VAL A 110 23.99 -11.72 -13.24
N ARG A 111 24.24 -10.87 -14.23
CA ARG A 111 24.84 -9.54 -14.02
C ARG A 111 23.79 -8.45 -13.72
N HIS A 112 22.50 -8.80 -13.64
CA HIS A 112 21.46 -7.83 -13.36
C HIS A 112 21.68 -7.26 -11.95
N PRO A 113 21.70 -5.92 -11.76
CA PRO A 113 22.03 -5.32 -10.46
C PRO A 113 21.07 -5.73 -9.34
N GLY A 114 19.81 -5.99 -9.70
CA GLY A 114 18.78 -6.44 -8.78
C GLY A 114 18.66 -7.97 -8.65
N PHE A 115 19.43 -8.77 -9.38
CA PHE A 115 19.45 -10.23 -9.18
C PHE A 115 20.14 -10.56 -7.85
N ASP A 116 19.59 -11.54 -7.12
CA ASP A 116 20.10 -12.03 -5.84
C ASP A 116 20.62 -13.46 -5.99
N HIS A 117 19.72 -14.41 -6.28
CA HIS A 117 20.03 -15.81 -6.56
C HIS A 117 18.83 -16.50 -7.23
N ALA A 118 19.00 -17.76 -7.62
CA ALA A 118 17.93 -18.63 -8.09
C ALA A 118 17.87 -19.90 -7.22
N GLU A 119 16.67 -20.32 -6.84
CA GLU A 119 16.44 -21.53 -6.03
C GLU A 119 15.31 -22.37 -6.64
N ILE A 120 15.36 -23.69 -6.49
CA ILE A 120 14.27 -24.57 -6.93
C ILE A 120 13.23 -24.64 -5.82
N VAL A 121 11.96 -24.40 -6.18
CA VAL A 121 10.82 -24.51 -5.28
C VAL A 121 9.77 -25.45 -5.86
N GLU A 122 9.00 -26.08 -4.98
CA GLU A 122 7.85 -26.89 -5.36
C GLU A 122 6.59 -26.00 -5.39
N LYS A 123 5.82 -26.11 -6.46
CA LYS A 123 4.54 -25.41 -6.64
C LYS A 123 3.50 -26.39 -7.18
N PHE A 124 2.25 -26.18 -6.82
CA PHE A 124 1.15 -26.96 -7.38
C PHE A 124 0.76 -26.42 -8.75
N ASP A 125 0.69 -27.28 -9.76
CA ASP A 125 0.17 -26.98 -11.10
C ASP A 125 -1.32 -27.37 -11.15
N PRO A 126 -2.25 -26.39 -11.17
CA PRO A 126 -3.68 -26.69 -11.17
C PRO A 126 -4.19 -27.33 -12.45
N LEU A 127 -3.46 -27.23 -13.57
CA LEU A 127 -3.89 -27.83 -14.84
C LEU A 127 -3.55 -29.32 -14.89
N LEU A 128 -2.43 -29.71 -14.27
CA LEU A 128 -1.94 -31.08 -14.25
C LEU A 128 -2.27 -31.82 -12.94
N ASP A 129 -2.89 -31.14 -11.98
CA ASP A 129 -3.26 -31.64 -10.65
C ASP A 129 -2.08 -32.32 -9.94
N LYS A 130 -0.91 -31.69 -10.00
CA LYS A 130 0.32 -32.22 -9.39
C LYS A 130 1.29 -31.13 -8.99
N ASN A 131 2.18 -31.48 -8.07
CA ASN A 131 3.31 -30.63 -7.76
C ASN A 131 4.37 -30.69 -8.87
N VAL A 132 4.90 -29.52 -9.21
CA VAL A 132 5.98 -29.31 -10.17
C VAL A 132 7.12 -28.55 -9.51
N LYS A 133 8.35 -28.84 -9.94
CA LYS A 133 9.53 -28.07 -9.56
C LYS A 133 9.70 -26.93 -10.54
N VAL A 134 9.76 -25.71 -10.01
CA VAL A 134 10.02 -24.49 -10.80
C VAL A 134 11.18 -23.74 -10.17
N THR A 135 11.84 -22.90 -10.96
CA THR A 135 12.92 -22.06 -10.44
C THR A 135 12.36 -20.73 -9.99
N LYS A 136 12.61 -20.38 -8.73
CA LYS A 136 12.33 -19.07 -8.14
C LYS A 136 13.56 -18.19 -8.29
N VAL A 137 13.40 -17.13 -9.06
CA VAL A 137 14.41 -16.10 -9.30
C VAL A 137 14.20 -14.99 -8.28
N VAL A 138 15.09 -14.91 -7.28
CA VAL A 138 15.00 -13.94 -6.20
C VAL A 138 15.75 -12.67 -6.59
N ALA A 139 15.15 -11.52 -6.26
CA ALA A 139 15.71 -10.21 -6.50
C ALA A 139 15.87 -9.39 -5.21
N LYS A 140 16.68 -8.34 -5.30
CA LYS A 140 16.98 -7.39 -4.22
C LYS A 140 15.93 -6.29 -4.09
N ASP A 141 15.20 -6.02 -5.18
CA ASP A 141 14.17 -5.00 -5.23
C ASP A 141 13.01 -5.40 -6.18
N PRO A 142 11.76 -4.97 -5.91
CA PRO A 142 10.63 -5.32 -6.74
C PRO A 142 10.75 -4.88 -8.20
N LEU A 143 11.39 -3.72 -8.46
CA LEU A 143 11.53 -3.16 -9.81
C LEU A 143 12.43 -4.03 -10.70
N ALA A 144 13.33 -4.82 -10.10
CA ALA A 144 14.15 -5.80 -10.79
C ALA A 144 13.35 -7.00 -11.28
N ILE A 145 12.32 -7.43 -10.55
CA ILE A 145 11.37 -8.47 -11.02
C ILE A 145 10.48 -7.90 -12.11
N GLY A 146 9.82 -6.78 -11.80
CA GLY A 146 8.87 -6.12 -12.69
C GLY A 146 8.51 -4.72 -12.20
N GLY A 147 8.11 -3.84 -13.12
CA GLY A 147 7.68 -2.47 -12.79
C GLY A 147 8.44 -1.38 -13.54
N ARG A 148 9.56 -1.73 -14.18
CA ARG A 148 10.13 -0.92 -15.26
C ARG A 148 9.47 -1.28 -16.59
N ALA A 149 9.47 -0.35 -17.53
CA ALA A 149 8.94 -0.56 -18.87
C ALA A 149 9.71 -1.64 -19.64
N ARG A 150 11.03 -1.74 -19.42
CA ARG A 150 11.93 -2.74 -20.01
C ARG A 150 13.10 -3.05 -19.07
N GLY A 151 13.77 -4.18 -19.35
CA GLY A 151 15.03 -4.54 -18.71
C GLY A 151 14.89 -5.07 -17.29
N CYS A 152 13.69 -5.52 -16.91
CA CYS A 152 13.50 -6.31 -15.70
C CYS A 152 13.65 -7.81 -15.99
N LEU A 153 13.87 -8.62 -14.96
CA LEU A 153 14.08 -10.07 -15.08
C LEU A 153 12.93 -10.75 -15.81
N ARG A 154 11.69 -10.29 -15.61
CA ARG A 154 10.50 -10.76 -16.35
C ARG A 154 10.65 -10.68 -17.87
N ASP A 155 11.28 -9.62 -18.36
CA ASP A 155 11.41 -9.38 -19.79
C ASP A 155 12.69 -10.04 -20.32
N ILE A 156 13.79 -9.95 -19.56
CA ILE A 156 15.12 -10.45 -19.94
C ILE A 156 15.11 -11.97 -20.12
N ILE A 157 14.51 -12.73 -19.19
CA ILE A 157 14.54 -14.20 -19.21
C ILE A 157 14.01 -14.77 -20.55
N PRO A 158 12.78 -14.46 -21.00
CA PRO A 158 12.26 -14.97 -22.27
C PRO A 158 12.92 -14.34 -23.50
N GLU A 159 13.50 -13.13 -23.39
CA GLU A 159 14.14 -12.44 -24.53
C GLU A 159 15.55 -12.97 -24.84
N GLU A 160 16.31 -13.37 -23.81
CA GLU A 160 17.72 -13.72 -23.96
C GLU A 160 17.97 -15.22 -23.98
N PHE A 161 17.14 -16.02 -23.29
CA PHE A 161 17.37 -17.48 -23.24
C PHE A 161 17.43 -18.15 -24.62
N PRO A 162 16.57 -17.83 -25.62
CA PRO A 162 16.66 -18.43 -26.96
C PRO A 162 18.00 -18.20 -27.67
N LYS A 163 18.75 -17.16 -27.29
CA LYS A 163 20.05 -16.81 -27.90
C LYS A 163 21.20 -17.60 -27.31
N VAL A 164 21.04 -18.12 -26.09
CA VAL A 164 22.09 -18.86 -25.35
C VAL A 164 21.76 -20.34 -25.19
N SER A 165 20.56 -20.76 -25.58
CA SER A 165 20.16 -22.16 -25.59
C SER A 165 20.87 -22.92 -26.71
N GLU A 166 21.36 -24.12 -26.39
CA GLU A 166 21.96 -25.05 -27.35
C GLU A 166 20.90 -25.70 -28.26
N VAL A 167 19.65 -25.73 -27.78
CA VAL A 167 18.49 -26.26 -28.52
C VAL A 167 17.63 -25.09 -28.99
N PRO A 168 17.12 -25.08 -30.24
CA PRO A 168 16.16 -24.08 -30.67
C PRO A 168 14.91 -24.12 -29.77
N VAL A 169 14.65 -23.03 -29.05
CA VAL A 169 13.50 -22.88 -28.16
C VAL A 169 12.79 -21.59 -28.55
N SER A 170 11.48 -21.67 -28.74
CA SER A 170 10.69 -20.48 -29.03
C SER A 170 10.47 -19.65 -27.76
N ARG A 171 10.30 -18.33 -27.92
CA ARG A 171 10.01 -17.43 -26.79
C ARG A 171 8.78 -17.87 -25.99
N ASP A 172 7.78 -18.42 -26.67
CA ASP A 172 6.50 -18.80 -26.07
C ASP A 172 6.61 -20.01 -25.15
N GLU A 173 7.65 -20.82 -25.28
CA GLU A 173 7.93 -21.96 -24.40
C GLU A 173 8.56 -21.52 -23.07
N ILE A 174 9.13 -20.32 -23.01
CA ILE A 174 9.77 -19.79 -21.80
C ILE A 174 8.73 -19.04 -20.99
N LYS A 175 8.37 -19.60 -19.85
CA LYS A 175 7.37 -19.03 -18.97
C LYS A 175 8.03 -18.32 -17.81
N VAL A 176 7.50 -17.12 -17.53
CA VAL A 176 7.78 -16.39 -16.30
C VAL A 176 6.45 -16.12 -15.60
N TRP A 177 6.27 -16.71 -14.43
CA TRP A 177 5.05 -16.61 -13.62
C TRP A 177 5.27 -15.70 -12.41
N GLU A 178 4.16 -15.26 -11.80
CA GLU A 178 4.10 -14.36 -10.63
C GLU A 178 4.82 -12.99 -10.79
N ALA A 179 5.44 -12.70 -11.95
CA ALA A 179 6.20 -11.46 -12.20
C ALA A 179 5.37 -10.20 -12.47
N LYS A 180 4.05 -10.27 -12.29
CA LYS A 180 3.11 -9.13 -12.39
C LYS A 180 2.40 -8.82 -11.07
N ILE A 181 2.70 -9.57 -10.02
CA ILE A 181 2.15 -9.37 -8.68
C ILE A 181 2.94 -8.25 -8.00
N LYS A 182 2.26 -7.28 -7.39
CA LYS A 182 2.96 -6.23 -6.63
C LYS A 182 3.63 -6.88 -5.42
N TYR A 183 4.85 -6.44 -5.09
CA TYR A 183 5.63 -7.09 -4.03
C TYR A 183 4.91 -7.23 -2.69
N TYR A 184 4.23 -6.18 -2.22
CA TYR A 184 3.50 -6.26 -0.94
C TYR A 184 2.35 -7.28 -0.98
N GLN A 185 1.80 -7.60 -2.16
CA GLN A 185 0.78 -8.65 -2.31
C GLN A 185 1.40 -10.04 -2.24
N SER A 186 2.51 -10.27 -2.95
CA SER A 186 3.28 -11.51 -2.84
C SER A 186 3.71 -11.77 -1.39
N TYR A 187 4.22 -10.74 -0.70
CA TYR A 187 4.53 -10.80 0.71
C TYR A 187 3.32 -11.18 1.59
N ILE A 188 2.14 -10.59 1.33
CA ILE A 188 0.90 -10.94 2.04
C ILE A 188 0.52 -12.41 1.81
N TYR A 189 0.61 -12.90 0.57
CA TYR A 189 0.26 -14.27 0.20
C TYR A 189 1.21 -15.27 0.86
N ASP A 190 2.52 -15.08 0.73
CA ASP A 190 3.53 -16.00 1.26
C ASP A 190 3.56 -16.04 2.79
N ARG A 191 3.25 -14.92 3.44
CA ARG A 191 3.14 -14.83 4.90
C ARG A 191 1.76 -15.20 5.43
N ASN A 192 0.81 -15.53 4.54
CA ASN A 192 -0.59 -15.79 4.85
C ASN A 192 -1.20 -14.72 5.78
N LEU A 193 -0.96 -13.45 5.46
CA LEU A 193 -1.48 -12.31 6.22
C LEU A 193 -2.84 -11.89 5.65
N TRP A 194 -3.75 -11.48 6.53
CA TRP A 194 -5.13 -11.19 6.16
C TRP A 194 -5.41 -9.71 6.45
N PRO A 195 -5.38 -8.85 5.42
CA PRO A 195 -5.78 -7.45 5.56
C PRO A 195 -7.17 -7.32 6.18
N GLY A 196 -7.34 -6.35 7.07
CA GLY A 196 -8.55 -6.14 7.86
C GLY A 196 -8.59 -6.93 9.17
N MET A 197 -7.79 -7.98 9.33
CA MET A 197 -7.75 -8.77 10.56
C MET A 197 -6.89 -8.13 11.65
N ILE A 198 -6.99 -8.67 12.86
CA ILE A 198 -6.34 -8.16 14.06
C ILE A 198 -5.02 -8.89 14.28
N TYR A 199 -3.97 -8.12 14.48
CA TYR A 199 -2.62 -8.59 14.79
C TYR A 199 -2.08 -7.86 16.02
N GLU A 200 -1.14 -8.47 16.71
CA GLU A 200 -0.34 -7.83 17.75
C GLU A 200 1.14 -7.96 17.38
N VAL A 201 1.96 -7.01 17.82
CA VAL A 201 3.41 -7.14 17.71
C VAL A 201 3.91 -7.67 19.04
N LYS A 202 4.63 -8.80 19.03
CA LYS A 202 5.24 -9.41 20.21
C LYS A 202 6.72 -9.61 19.94
N ASN A 203 7.58 -8.99 20.75
CA ASN A 203 9.03 -9.02 20.59
C ASN A 203 9.46 -8.71 19.14
N GLY A 204 8.85 -7.68 18.54
CA GLY A 204 9.08 -7.25 17.16
C GLY A 204 8.41 -8.10 16.08
N SER A 205 7.82 -9.25 16.40
CA SER A 205 7.18 -10.13 15.42
C SER A 205 5.67 -9.90 15.35
N LEU A 206 5.14 -9.83 14.13
CA LEU A 206 3.70 -9.71 13.90
C LEU A 206 3.01 -11.06 14.06
N VAL A 207 2.03 -11.15 14.96
CA VAL A 207 1.27 -12.39 15.21
C VAL A 207 -0.24 -12.14 15.17
N PRO A 208 -1.04 -13.06 14.62
CA PRO A 208 -2.49 -12.91 14.56
C PRO A 208 -3.10 -12.96 15.96
N LYS A 209 -4.05 -12.06 16.24
CA LYS A 209 -4.79 -12.04 17.50
C LYS A 209 -6.15 -12.71 17.32
N LYS A 210 -6.40 -13.77 18.07
CA LYS A 210 -7.72 -14.41 18.13
C LYS A 210 -8.65 -13.67 19.08
N VAL A 211 -9.89 -13.44 18.64
CA VAL A 211 -10.98 -12.91 19.46
C VAL A 211 -11.88 -14.08 19.84
N GLU A 212 -11.93 -14.41 21.14
CA GLU A 212 -12.59 -15.64 21.62
C GLU A 212 -14.06 -15.75 21.18
N GLN A 213 -14.82 -14.65 21.26
CA GLN A 213 -16.22 -14.63 20.88
C GLN A 213 -16.40 -14.93 19.37
N ALA A 214 -15.58 -14.32 18.51
CA ALA A 214 -15.61 -14.57 17.07
C ALA A 214 -15.20 -16.02 16.76
N GLU A 215 -14.14 -16.54 17.40
CA GLU A 215 -13.70 -17.92 17.18
C GLU A 215 -14.73 -18.97 17.66
N ARG A 216 -15.54 -18.67 18.68
CA ARG A 216 -16.67 -19.53 19.07
C ARG A 216 -17.72 -19.59 17.96
N MET A 217 -18.06 -18.46 17.36
CA MET A 217 -19.02 -18.41 16.25
C MET A 217 -18.47 -19.11 15.00
N VAL A 218 -17.20 -18.88 14.65
CA VAL A 218 -16.52 -19.57 13.54
C VAL A 218 -16.59 -21.09 13.72
N LYS A 219 -16.39 -21.61 14.93
CA LYS A 219 -16.54 -23.05 15.21
C LYS A 219 -17.97 -23.54 14.96
N GLN A 220 -18.98 -22.82 15.42
CA GLN A 220 -20.38 -23.17 15.18
C GLN A 220 -20.73 -23.19 13.67
N ILE A 221 -20.20 -22.22 12.91
CA ILE A 221 -20.34 -22.19 11.45
C ILE A 221 -19.68 -23.43 10.85
N CYS A 222 -18.42 -23.71 11.17
CA CYS A 222 -17.70 -24.88 10.65
C CYS A 222 -18.40 -26.20 10.99
N GLU A 223 -18.98 -26.30 12.20
CA GLU A 223 -19.76 -27.47 12.62
C GLU A 223 -21.04 -27.69 11.81
N THR A 224 -21.59 -26.63 11.21
CA THR A 224 -22.73 -26.73 10.28
C THR A 224 -22.33 -27.39 8.96
N PHE A 225 -21.06 -27.25 8.55
CA PHE A 225 -20.51 -27.77 7.31
C PHE A 225 -19.70 -29.06 7.47
N LYS A 226 -19.98 -29.90 8.47
CA LYS A 226 -19.24 -31.16 8.75
C LYS A 226 -19.14 -32.16 7.59
N LYS A 227 -20.00 -32.04 6.57
CA LYS A 227 -19.99 -32.90 5.38
C LYS A 227 -19.13 -32.36 4.24
N ALA A 228 -18.63 -31.13 4.36
CA ALA A 228 -17.76 -30.53 3.36
C ALA A 228 -16.40 -31.22 3.35
N THR A 229 -15.74 -31.17 2.20
CA THR A 229 -14.36 -31.65 2.04
C THR A 229 -13.39 -30.81 2.89
N ALA A 230 -12.18 -31.34 3.12
CA ALA A 230 -11.16 -30.64 3.90
C ALA A 230 -10.79 -29.28 3.26
N GLU A 231 -10.74 -29.21 1.93
CA GLU A 231 -10.46 -27.98 1.20
C GLU A 231 -11.59 -26.94 1.38
N GLU A 232 -12.85 -27.36 1.20
CA GLU A 232 -14.00 -26.48 1.41
C GLU A 232 -14.04 -25.95 2.85
N LEU A 233 -13.75 -26.79 3.84
CA LEU A 233 -13.71 -26.38 5.24
C LEU A 233 -12.66 -25.30 5.52
N GLN A 234 -11.49 -25.36 4.86
CA GLN A 234 -10.47 -24.31 5.00
C GLN A 234 -10.99 -22.96 4.49
N TYR A 235 -11.63 -22.94 3.31
CA TYR A 235 -12.22 -21.72 2.79
C TYR A 235 -13.36 -21.21 3.68
N ILE A 236 -14.26 -22.10 4.12
CA ILE A 236 -15.37 -21.75 5.03
C ILE A 236 -14.82 -21.12 6.31
N GLU A 237 -13.78 -21.70 6.92
CA GLU A 237 -13.16 -21.16 8.12
C GLU A 237 -12.54 -19.77 7.86
N HIS A 238 -11.88 -19.58 6.72
CA HIS A 238 -11.30 -18.29 6.32
C HIS A 238 -12.38 -17.20 6.16
N TRP A 239 -13.44 -17.49 5.40
CA TRP A 239 -14.55 -16.56 5.20
C TRP A 239 -15.31 -16.28 6.49
N ALA A 240 -15.58 -17.31 7.29
CA ALA A 240 -16.25 -17.16 8.59
C ALA A 240 -15.46 -16.21 9.51
N ARG A 241 -14.13 -16.34 9.57
CA ARG A 241 -13.30 -15.40 10.34
C ARG A 241 -13.42 -13.96 9.83
N LEU A 242 -13.38 -13.73 8.52
CA LEU A 242 -13.50 -12.39 7.94
C LEU A 242 -14.85 -11.73 8.25
N LEU A 243 -15.93 -12.53 8.36
CA LEU A 243 -17.28 -12.06 8.64
C LEU A 243 -17.55 -11.85 10.13
N GLU A 244 -17.02 -12.72 11.00
CA GLU A 244 -17.30 -12.71 12.44
C GLU A 244 -16.36 -11.82 13.25
N TYR A 245 -15.18 -11.49 12.72
CA TYR A 245 -14.25 -10.61 13.42
C TYR A 245 -14.77 -9.16 13.45
N PRO A 246 -14.57 -8.45 14.57
CA PRO A 246 -15.13 -7.11 14.74
C PRO A 246 -14.43 -6.10 13.83
N ALA A 247 -15.20 -5.29 13.10
CA ALA A 247 -14.64 -4.19 12.32
C ALA A 247 -14.17 -3.04 13.25
N PRO A 248 -13.01 -2.41 12.96
CA PRO A 248 -12.53 -1.28 13.74
C PRO A 248 -13.39 -0.04 13.54
N LYS A 249 -13.56 0.74 14.61
CA LYS A 249 -14.03 2.13 14.50
C LYS A 249 -12.83 3.02 14.19
N PHE A 250 -12.67 3.36 12.92
CA PHE A 250 -11.60 4.28 12.50
C PHE A 250 -11.92 5.72 12.89
N ARG A 251 -10.94 6.40 13.50
CA ARG A 251 -10.92 7.86 13.52
C ARG A 251 -10.68 8.34 12.09
N ARG A 252 -11.62 9.08 11.54
CA ARG A 252 -11.62 9.55 10.15
C ARG A 252 -12.14 10.98 10.09
N VAL A 253 -11.76 11.69 9.04
CA VAL A 253 -12.31 13.00 8.69
C VAL A 253 -12.48 13.03 7.18
N ALA A 254 -13.66 13.43 6.71
CA ALA A 254 -13.88 13.80 5.33
C ALA A 254 -13.37 15.23 5.13
N LEU A 255 -12.58 15.43 4.08
CA LEU A 255 -11.97 16.71 3.74
C LEU A 255 -12.38 17.07 2.31
N ASP A 256 -12.80 18.32 2.15
CA ASP A 256 -13.17 18.90 0.86
C ASP A 256 -12.55 20.30 0.76
N ILE A 257 -12.08 20.68 -0.44
CA ILE A 257 -11.39 21.96 -0.66
C ILE A 257 -11.99 22.70 -1.85
N GLU A 258 -12.01 24.01 -1.77
CA GLU A 258 -12.38 24.90 -2.87
C GLU A 258 -11.18 25.76 -3.25
N VAL A 259 -10.85 25.78 -4.53
CA VAL A 259 -9.67 26.48 -5.06
C VAL A 259 -10.11 27.70 -5.84
N TYR A 260 -9.39 28.81 -5.69
CA TYR A 260 -9.67 30.03 -6.43
C TYR A 260 -9.47 29.83 -7.93
N LEU A 261 -10.46 30.23 -8.73
CA LEU A 261 -10.37 30.20 -10.18
C LEU A 261 -10.47 31.62 -10.75
N PRO A 262 -9.37 32.15 -11.33
CA PRO A 262 -9.41 33.46 -11.97
C PRO A 262 -10.28 33.45 -13.24
N ILE A 263 -10.40 32.30 -13.90
CA ILE A 263 -11.24 32.08 -15.07
C ILE A 263 -12.22 30.94 -14.75
N PRO A 264 -13.53 31.20 -14.62
CA PRO A 264 -14.51 30.19 -14.16
C PRO A 264 -14.61 28.91 -15.02
N THR A 265 -14.21 28.97 -16.29
CA THR A 265 -14.30 27.84 -17.23
C THR A 265 -13.03 26.97 -17.23
N MET A 266 -12.01 27.31 -16.46
CA MET A 266 -10.75 26.57 -16.39
C MET A 266 -10.75 25.66 -15.17
N MET A 267 -10.42 24.38 -15.35
CA MET A 267 -10.10 23.51 -14.21
C MET A 267 -8.66 23.78 -13.75
N PRO A 268 -8.40 23.86 -12.43
CA PRO A 268 -7.05 24.08 -11.92
C PRO A 268 -6.21 22.79 -12.08
N ASP A 269 -4.92 22.93 -12.42
CA ASP A 269 -3.99 21.80 -12.38
C ASP A 269 -3.44 21.63 -10.95
N SER A 270 -3.80 20.53 -10.30
CA SER A 270 -3.37 20.21 -8.93
C SER A 270 -1.86 19.95 -8.80
N ARG A 271 -1.14 19.70 -9.90
CA ARG A 271 0.32 19.54 -9.90
C ARG A 271 1.04 20.88 -9.88
N GLU A 272 0.45 21.89 -10.53
CA GLU A 272 0.99 23.25 -10.51
C GLU A 272 0.60 23.97 -9.21
N ALA A 273 -0.62 23.75 -8.72
CA ALA A 273 -1.16 24.36 -7.51
C ALA A 273 -0.95 25.89 -7.45
N ALA A 274 -1.08 26.54 -8.61
CA ALA A 274 -0.79 27.97 -8.77
C ALA A 274 -1.85 28.89 -8.15
N SER A 275 -3.06 28.37 -7.92
CA SER A 275 -4.16 29.07 -7.28
C SER A 275 -4.27 28.73 -5.80
N GLN A 276 -4.71 29.71 -5.00
CA GLN A 276 -4.90 29.54 -3.56
C GLN A 276 -6.15 28.70 -3.23
N ASP A 277 -6.05 27.89 -2.18
CA ASP A 277 -7.20 27.26 -1.52
C ASP A 277 -8.02 28.34 -0.78
N VAL A 278 -9.28 28.51 -1.19
CA VAL A 278 -10.20 29.52 -0.64
C VAL A 278 -10.95 29.00 0.56
N CYS A 279 -11.32 27.72 0.54
CA CYS A 279 -12.08 27.08 1.61
C CYS A 279 -11.58 25.65 1.82
N ILE A 280 -11.58 25.21 3.08
CA ILE A 280 -11.34 23.83 3.48
C ILE A 280 -12.46 23.44 4.43
N SER A 281 -13.22 22.42 4.07
CA SER A 281 -14.30 21.85 4.87
C SER A 281 -13.84 20.53 5.49
N LEU A 282 -14.13 20.34 6.78
CA LEU A 282 -13.78 19.14 7.54
C LEU A 282 -15.02 18.59 8.24
N TYR A 283 -15.30 17.30 8.07
CA TYR A 283 -16.40 16.60 8.76
C TYR A 283 -15.90 15.28 9.35
N GLY A 284 -16.00 15.10 10.67
CA GLY A 284 -15.40 13.98 11.42
C GLY A 284 -16.39 13.19 12.25
#